data_AF-A0A2T7UFF2-F1
#
_entry.id   AF-A0A2T7UFF2-F1
#
_cell.length_a   1.000
_cell.length_b   1.000
_cell.length_c   1.000
_cell.angle_alpha   90.00
_cell.angle_beta   90.00
_cell.angle_gamma   90.00
#
_symmetry.space_group_name_H-M   'P 1'
#
loop_
_entity.id
_entity.type
_entity.pdbx_description
1 polymer ?
#
loop_
_entity_poly.entity_id
_entity_poly.type
_entity_poly.pdbx_seq_one_letter_code
_entity_poly.pdbx_strand_id
1 'polypeptide(L)' 'ADEDLDRETDEKTSAVHFVRFELKPDMCAAVKAGAGVKMGCDHTHYPSHIDIAPDTLASLAGDLK' A
#
# COMPACT_ATOMS: atom_id res chain seq x y z
N ALA A 1 7.98 3.11 -4.93
CA ALA A 1 7.22 4.19 -5.61
C ALA A 1 7.95 4.49 -6.91
N ASP A 2 7.20 4.62 -8.01
CA ASP A 2 7.71 5.04 -9.33
C ASP A 2 8.79 4.11 -9.91
N GLU A 3 8.52 2.81 -9.95
CA GLU A 3 9.41 1.80 -10.58
C GLU A 3 9.26 1.74 -12.11
N ASP A 4 8.17 2.30 -12.66
CA ASP A 4 7.81 2.24 -14.10
C ASP A 4 8.10 3.55 -14.87
N LEU A 5 8.71 4.55 -14.24
CA LEU A 5 9.08 5.81 -14.89
C LEU A 5 10.59 6.03 -14.76
N ASP A 6 11.27 6.22 -15.90
CA ASP A 6 12.64 6.73 -15.91
C ASP A 6 12.66 8.08 -15.17
N ARG A 7 13.45 8.15 -14.09
CA ARG A 7 13.59 9.39 -13.32
C ARG A 7 14.38 10.40 -14.14
N GLU A 8 13.69 11.34 -14.79
CA GLU A 8 14.37 12.42 -15.50
C GLU A 8 14.97 13.49 -14.56
N THR A 9 14.53 13.63 -13.31
CA THR A 9 15.16 14.54 -12.30
C THR A 9 14.81 14.16 -10.85
N ASP A 10 15.77 14.32 -9.93
CA ASP A 10 15.62 14.08 -8.47
C ASP A 10 14.73 15.12 -7.76
N GLU A 11 14.31 16.18 -8.46
CA GLU A 11 13.66 17.38 -7.90
C GLU A 11 12.19 17.59 -8.32
N LYS A 12 11.60 16.70 -9.13
CA LYS A 12 10.15 16.80 -9.44
C LYS A 12 9.34 16.08 -8.38
N THR A 13 8.82 16.82 -7.42
CA THR A 13 7.73 16.34 -6.54
C THR A 13 6.50 16.11 -7.41
N SER A 14 6.23 14.86 -7.76
CA SER A 14 4.96 14.50 -8.40
C SER A 14 3.84 14.61 -7.37
N ALA A 15 2.68 15.10 -7.79
CA ALA A 15 1.47 15.01 -6.96
C ALA A 15 0.88 13.58 -6.95
N VAL A 16 1.32 12.72 -7.87
CA VAL A 16 0.81 11.36 -8.05
C VAL A 16 1.99 10.39 -8.10
N HIS A 17 1.93 9.35 -7.28
CA HIS A 17 2.93 8.28 -7.22
C HIS A 17 2.25 6.93 -7.38
N PHE A 18 2.89 6.03 -8.13
CA PHE A 18 2.49 4.63 -8.17
C PHE A 18 3.32 3.84 -7.17
N VAL A 19 2.66 3.10 -6.28
CA VAL A 19 3.32 2.29 -5.25
C VAL A 19 2.96 0.82 -5.38
N ARG A 20 3.94 -0.03 -5.10
CA ARG A 20 3.79 -1.49 -5.10
C ARG A 20 4.08 -1.99 -3.69
N PHE A 21 3.18 -2.81 -3.16
CA PHE A 21 3.34 -3.45 -1.86
C PHE A 21 3.61 -4.93 -2.09
N GLU A 22 4.83 -5.38 -1.79
CA GLU A 22 5.18 -6.79 -1.84
C GLU A 22 4.80 -7.46 -0.51
N LEU A 23 3.83 -8.37 -0.57
CA LEU A 23 3.38 -9.16 0.56
C LEU A 23 3.94 -10.58 0.47
N LYS A 24 4.35 -11.12 1.62
CA LYS A 24 4.76 -12.52 1.71
C LYS A 24 3.53 -13.45 1.65
N PRO A 25 3.69 -14.72 1.24
CA PRO A 25 2.56 -15.65 1.12
C PRO A 25 1.74 -15.85 2.40
N ASP A 26 2.40 -15.82 3.56
CA ASP A 26 1.76 -15.90 4.89
C ASP A 26 0.89 -14.67 5.19
N MET A 27 1.35 -13.47 4.83
CA MET A 27 0.57 -12.24 4.93
C MET A 27 -0.64 -12.28 4.00
N CYS A 28 -0.46 -12.73 2.76
CA CYS A 28 -1.56 -12.90 1.81
C CYS A 28 -2.62 -13.88 2.36
N ALA A 29 -2.19 -15.00 2.94
CA ALA A 29 -3.09 -15.96 3.56
C ALA A 29 -3.84 -15.36 4.77
N ALA A 30 -3.16 -14.57 5.60
CA ALA A 30 -3.77 -13.90 6.74
C ALA A 30 -4.85 -12.89 6.30
N VAL A 31 -4.57 -12.08 5.27
CA VAL A 31 -5.54 -11.13 4.72
C VAL A 31 -6.74 -11.86 4.13
N LYS A 32 -6.52 -12.94 3.37
CA LYS A 32 -7.59 -13.80 2.83
C LYS A 32 -8.43 -14.47 3.93
N ALA A 33 -7.85 -14.72 5.11
CA ALA A 33 -8.55 -15.25 6.28
C ALA A 33 -9.31 -14.16 7.08
N GLY A 34 -9.26 -12.90 6.66
CA GLY A 34 -9.95 -11.79 7.33
C GLY A 34 -9.14 -11.10 8.42
N ALA A 35 -7.80 -11.23 8.41
CA ALA A 35 -6.95 -10.43 9.29
C ALA A 35 -7.13 -8.92 9.00
N GLY A 36 -7.19 -8.12 10.05
CA GLY A 36 -7.21 -6.65 9.91
C GLY A 36 -5.89 -6.13 9.36
N VAL A 37 -5.96 -5.12 8.47
CA VAL A 37 -4.79 -4.43 7.93
C VAL A 37 -4.87 -2.96 8.27
N LYS A 38 -3.73 -2.38 8.65
CA LYS A 38 -3.56 -0.94 8.83
C LYS A 38 -2.73 -0.38 7.69
N MET A 39 -3.09 0.80 7.22
CA MET A 39 -2.32 1.59 6.27
C MET A 39 -1.87 2.88 6.95
N GLY A 40 -0.63 3.30 6.72
CA GLY A 40 -0.12 4.52 7.32
C GLY A 40 1.07 5.15 6.59
N CYS A 41 1.38 6.37 7.01
CA CYS A 41 2.52 7.18 6.60
C CYS A 41 3.19 7.70 7.87
N ASP A 42 4.49 7.42 8.02
CA ASP A 42 5.30 7.85 9.17
C ASP A 42 6.11 9.12 8.89
N HIS A 43 5.82 9.82 7.78
CA HIS A 43 6.53 11.04 7.44
C HIS A 43 6.32 12.10 8.52
N THR A 44 7.39 12.74 9.00
CA THR A 44 7.36 13.66 10.15
C THR A 44 6.35 14.79 10.01
N HIS A 45 6.12 15.26 8.78
CA HIS A 45 5.16 16.33 8.48
C HIS A 45 3.75 15.84 8.16
N TYR A 46 3.53 14.52 8.10
CA TYR A 46 2.23 13.90 7.83
C TYR A 46 2.10 12.49 8.45
N PRO A 47 2.17 12.35 9.78
CA PRO A 47 1.95 11.06 10.43
C PRO A 47 0.46 10.70 10.37
N SER A 48 0.12 9.60 9.71
CA SER A 48 -1.27 9.16 9.55
C SER A 48 -1.37 7.65 9.56
N HIS A 49 -2.35 7.10 10.26
CA HIS A 49 -2.61 5.67 10.35
C HIS A 49 -4.10 5.41 10.34
N ILE A 50 -4.55 4.45 9.54
CA ILE A 50 -5.94 4.05 9.43
C ILE A 50 -6.05 2.53 9.43
N ASP A 51 -7.12 2.02 10.03
CA ASP A 51 -7.58 0.64 9.82
C ASP A 51 -8.34 0.58 8.49
N ILE A 52 -8.01 -0.39 7.63
CA ILE A 52 -8.72 -0.59 6.37
C ILE A 52 -10.09 -1.21 6.67
N ALA A 53 -11.15 -0.60 6.13
CA ALA A 53 -12.51 -1.08 6.34
C ALA A 53 -12.70 -2.52 5.80
N PRO A 54 -13.57 -3.34 6.41
CA PRO A 54 -13.78 -4.74 6.01
C PRO A 54 -14.12 -4.94 4.53
N ASP A 55 -14.97 -4.07 3.95
CA ASP A 55 -15.37 -4.19 2.54
C ASP A 55 -14.19 -3.94 1.59
N THR A 56 -13.33 -2.97 1.92
CA THR A 56 -12.11 -2.69 1.17
C THR A 56 -11.09 -3.82 1.31
N LEU A 57 -10.95 -4.39 2.51
CA LEU A 57 -10.12 -5.58 2.74
C LEU A 57 -10.57 -6.77 1.90
N ALA A 58 -11.87 -7.04 1.84
CA ALA A 58 -12.42 -8.12 1.04
C ALA A 58 -12.12 -7.92 -0.46
N SER A 59 -12.22 -6.68 -0.95
CA SER A 59 -11.84 -6.33 -2.32
C SER A 59 -10.35 -6.60 -2.57
N LEU A 60 -9.47 -6.08 -1.70
CA LEU A 60 -8.02 -6.24 -1.83
C LEU A 60 -7.57 -7.70 -1.74
N ALA A 61 -8.21 -8.51 -0.89
CA ALA A 61 -7.91 -9.93 -0.77
C ALA A 61 -8.11 -10.70 -2.09
N GLY A 62 -9.00 -10.22 -2.96
CA GLY A 62 -9.23 -10.77 -4.30
C GLY A 62 -8.07 -10.54 -5.27
N ASP A 63 -7.27 -9.49 -5.06
CA ASP A 63 -6.13 -9.15 -5.93
C ASP A 63 -4.84 -9.93 -5.57
N LEU A 64 -4.79 -10.51 -4.36
CA LEU A 64 -3.64 -11.28 -3.87
C LEU A 64 -3.64 -12.68 -4.48
N LYS A 65 -2.59 -13.03 -5.23
CA LYS A 65 -2.38 -14.38 -5.76
C LYS A 65 -1.87 -15.33 -4.68
#